data_AF-A0A1H6XLF7-F1
#
_entry.id   AF-A0A1H6XLF7-F1
#
_cell.length_a   1.000
_cell.length_b   1.000
_cell.length_c   1.000
_cell.angle_alpha   90.00
_cell.angle_beta   90.00
_cell.angle_gamma   90.00
#
_symmetry.space_group_name_H-M   'P 1'
#
loop_
_entity.id
_entity.type
_entity.pdbx_description
1 polymer ?
#
loop_
_entity_poly.entity_id
_entity_poly.type
_entity_poly.pdbx_seq_one_letter_code
_entity_poly.pdbx_strand_id
1 'polypeptide(L)'
;MANENSEMSFSQKLQVPEALTFDDVLLRPMESRIEPDDADLSTRVSRNVELTIPILSAAMDTVTESDTAIGMAREGGMGVLHRNMDIEETAAEVKRVKRADELMIRRDNVVTASPQQTISEVDRMMSREGVSGAPVVDDDDTVLGIISGTDIRPFLEVGETDSVREAMTDEVITAAEDVEAREALELMYEYKIERVPIVDDENHLVGLVTMQGVLQRREHQEAARDEHGRLVCGVAVGPFEKDRATAADEAGADVLFIDCAHAHNLNVIESAREIKETVDADVVVGNVGTREAAAEVVDFADGIKVGIGPGSICTTRVVTGAGMPQISAIAEVADVAAPEDVPVIADGGIRYSGDAIKAVAAGADAVMLGSYFAGTEEAPGRVITMNGKKYKQYRGMGSVGAMKSGGGDRYLKDADEGEEFVPEGVEAATPYKGTLASELHQLVGGMQSGMGYVGAETLPGFKQRAEFVRVSSAGQTEGHPHDVMITDEAPNYSPE
;
A
#
# COMPACT_ATOMS: atom_id res chain seq x y z
N MET A 1 -24.40 40.78 31.81
CA MET A 1 -23.80 39.61 31.13
C MET A 1 -23.49 40.07 29.72
N ALA A 2 -22.24 40.44 29.48
CA ALA A 2 -21.78 41.09 28.25
C ALA A 2 -20.83 40.11 27.53
N ASN A 3 -21.10 39.90 26.24
CA ASN A 3 -20.30 39.26 25.20
C ASN A 3 -18.91 38.72 25.59
N GLU A 4 -18.80 37.40 25.67
CA GLU A 4 -17.54 36.65 25.51
C GLU A 4 -17.18 36.51 24.03
N ASN A 5 -17.14 37.64 23.31
CA ASN A 5 -16.50 37.74 22.00
C ASN A 5 -15.49 38.88 22.09
N SER A 6 -14.41 38.64 22.83
CA SER A 6 -13.21 39.45 22.73
C SER A 6 -12.56 39.11 21.38
N GLU A 7 -12.88 39.85 20.33
CA GLU A 7 -12.14 39.77 19.06
C GLU A 7 -10.64 39.86 19.37
N MET A 8 -9.90 38.77 19.10
CA MET A 8 -8.46 38.76 19.27
C MET A 8 -7.86 39.87 18.41
N SER A 9 -7.01 40.69 19.01
CA SER A 9 -6.29 41.70 18.25
C SER A 9 -5.37 41.04 17.22
N PHE A 10 -5.11 41.70 16.09
CA PHE A 10 -4.27 41.13 15.03
C PHE A 10 -2.86 40.76 15.51
N SER A 11 -2.32 41.45 16.51
CA SER A 11 -1.01 41.11 17.11
C SER A 11 -1.07 39.88 18.02
N GLN A 12 -2.22 39.58 18.64
CA GLN A 12 -2.40 38.33 19.40
C GLN A 12 -2.37 37.10 18.50
N LYS A 13 -2.72 37.22 17.21
CA LYS A 13 -2.56 36.13 16.23
C LYS A 13 -1.10 35.70 16.03
N LEU A 14 -0.13 36.54 16.41
CA LEU A 14 1.29 36.23 16.34
C LEU A 14 1.83 35.59 17.63
N GLN A 15 1.01 35.48 18.68
CA GLN A 15 1.36 34.78 19.92
C GLN A 15 0.97 33.31 19.79
N VAL A 16 1.71 32.59 18.95
CA VAL A 16 1.47 31.17 18.66
C VAL A 16 2.38 30.26 19.51
N PRO A 17 1.89 29.08 19.94
CA PRO A 17 2.75 28.04 20.51
C PRO A 17 3.84 27.60 19.52
N GLU A 18 4.95 27.11 20.06
CA GLU A 18 6.00 26.50 19.24
C GLU A 18 5.50 25.16 18.67
N ALA A 19 5.80 24.92 17.38
CA ALA A 19 5.49 23.67 16.69
C ALA A 19 6.77 23.08 16.09
N LEU A 20 6.87 21.75 16.11
CA LEU A 20 8.11 21.00 15.86
C LEU A 20 7.96 20.06 14.65
N THR A 21 9.07 19.84 13.95
CA THR A 21 9.23 18.82 12.91
C THR A 21 10.25 17.76 13.35
N PHE A 22 10.50 16.76 12.50
CA PHE A 22 11.38 15.62 12.81
C PHE A 22 12.81 16.02 13.23
N ASP A 23 13.33 17.09 12.63
CA ASP A 23 14.69 17.60 12.88
C ASP A 23 14.82 18.39 14.19
N ASP A 24 13.71 18.82 14.79
CA ASP A 24 13.72 19.57 16.04
C ASP A 24 13.80 18.63 17.27
N VAL A 25 13.65 17.31 17.08
CA VAL A 25 13.55 16.34 18.17
C VAL A 25 14.35 15.05 17.93
N LEU A 26 14.81 14.45 19.03
CA LEU A 26 15.35 13.09 19.08
C LEU A 26 14.56 12.25 20.09
N LEU A 27 14.58 10.93 19.92
CA LEU A 27 14.09 10.00 20.92
C LEU A 27 15.13 9.87 22.03
N ARG A 28 14.69 9.98 23.28
CA ARG A 28 15.50 9.75 24.46
C ARG A 28 15.71 8.23 24.62
N PRO A 29 16.96 7.73 24.69
CA PRO A 29 17.21 6.33 25.02
C PRO A 29 16.75 5.99 26.44
N MET A 30 16.17 4.79 26.61
CA MET A 30 15.56 4.31 27.86
C MET A 30 16.09 2.91 28.22
N GLU A 31 15.74 2.40 29.41
CA GLU A 31 16.10 1.04 29.81
C GLU A 31 15.44 0.01 28.89
N SER A 32 16.23 -0.92 28.35
CA SER A 32 15.78 -1.95 27.41
C SER A 32 16.31 -3.34 27.77
N ARG A 33 15.50 -4.37 27.49
CA ARG A 33 15.86 -5.79 27.56
C ARG A 33 15.53 -6.54 26.28
N ILE A 34 14.98 -5.84 25.29
CA ILE A 34 14.55 -6.40 24.02
C ILE A 34 15.68 -6.31 23.00
N GLU A 35 15.87 -7.37 22.23
CA GLU A 35 16.70 -7.31 21.03
C GLU A 35 15.88 -6.72 19.88
N PRO A 36 16.43 -5.78 19.08
CA PRO A 36 15.66 -5.10 18.03
C PRO A 36 14.87 -6.04 17.10
N ASP A 37 15.45 -7.16 16.71
CA ASP A 37 14.82 -8.13 15.80
C ASP A 37 13.56 -8.81 16.39
N ASP A 38 13.40 -8.79 17.72
CA ASP A 38 12.23 -9.32 18.43
C ASP A 38 11.08 -8.29 18.55
N ALA A 39 11.29 -7.04 18.12
CA ALA A 39 10.28 -5.99 18.22
C ALA A 39 9.14 -6.20 17.21
N ASP A 40 7.91 -6.23 17.72
CA ASP A 40 6.68 -6.38 16.94
C ASP A 40 6.19 -5.03 16.42
N LEU A 41 6.15 -4.94 15.09
CA LEU A 41 5.76 -3.77 14.33
C LEU A 41 4.32 -3.83 13.82
N SER A 42 3.55 -4.85 14.20
CA SER A 42 2.15 -4.99 13.80
C SER A 42 1.34 -3.77 14.22
N THR A 43 0.48 -3.30 13.33
CA THR A 43 -0.31 -2.07 13.53
C THR A 43 -1.66 -2.14 12.82
N ARG A 44 -2.47 -1.10 13.01
CA ARG A 44 -3.69 -0.84 12.24
C ARG A 44 -3.53 0.43 11.42
N VAL A 45 -4.03 0.42 10.18
CA VAL A 45 -4.12 1.62 9.32
C VAL A 45 -5.53 2.20 9.29
N SER A 46 -6.51 1.38 9.66
CA SER A 46 -7.89 1.75 9.89
C SER A 46 -8.47 0.86 10.98
N ARG A 47 -9.73 1.05 11.39
CA ARG A 47 -10.34 0.29 12.49
C ARG A 47 -10.26 -1.22 12.29
N ASN A 48 -10.41 -1.69 11.04
CA ASN A 48 -10.54 -3.12 10.72
C ASN A 48 -9.37 -3.69 9.92
N VAL A 49 -8.42 -2.88 9.46
CA VAL A 49 -7.30 -3.36 8.63
C VAL A 49 -5.97 -3.31 9.39
N GLU A 50 -5.43 -4.51 9.63
CA GLU A 50 -4.13 -4.75 10.27
C GLU A 50 -3.02 -4.93 9.23
N LEU A 51 -1.82 -4.46 9.59
CA LEU A 51 -0.57 -4.65 8.86
C LEU A 51 0.48 -5.24 9.80
N THR A 52 1.45 -5.98 9.25
CA THR A 52 2.59 -6.51 10.01
C THR A 52 3.73 -5.50 10.12
N ILE A 53 3.77 -4.49 9.24
CA ILE A 53 4.66 -3.32 9.35
C ILE A 53 3.87 -2.00 9.16
N PRO A 54 4.26 -0.90 9.85
CA PRO A 54 3.49 0.34 9.91
C PRO A 54 3.77 1.27 8.73
N ILE A 55 3.78 0.74 7.50
CA ILE A 55 4.30 1.44 6.33
C ILE A 55 3.33 1.34 5.15
N LEU A 56 2.99 2.50 4.58
CA LEU A 56 2.19 2.64 3.38
C LEU A 56 2.96 3.34 2.26
N SER A 57 2.74 2.93 1.01
CA SER A 57 3.18 3.70 -0.16
C SER A 57 2.12 4.72 -0.55
N ALA A 58 2.57 5.94 -0.88
CA ALA A 58 1.66 7.07 -1.13
C ALA A 58 0.87 6.91 -2.44
N ALA A 59 -0.35 7.46 -2.44
CA ALA A 59 -1.27 7.45 -3.59
C ALA A 59 -0.86 8.44 -4.68
N MET A 60 0.21 8.11 -5.39
CA MET A 60 0.79 8.95 -6.45
C MET A 60 1.11 8.12 -7.69
N ASP A 61 0.91 8.71 -8.86
CA ASP A 61 1.14 8.10 -10.19
C ASP A 61 2.60 7.76 -10.52
N THR A 62 3.53 8.16 -9.67
CA THR A 62 4.95 7.82 -9.73
C THR A 62 5.41 7.01 -8.53
N VAL A 63 4.46 6.50 -7.73
CA VAL A 63 4.75 5.73 -6.52
C VAL A 63 3.96 4.43 -6.49
N THR A 64 2.64 4.45 -6.67
CA THR A 64 1.82 3.26 -6.39
C THR A 64 0.81 2.94 -7.49
N GLU A 65 1.13 1.90 -8.25
CA GLU A 65 0.20 1.06 -9.03
C GLU A 65 0.21 -0.37 -8.45
N SER A 66 -0.48 -1.32 -9.08
CA SER A 66 -0.64 -2.70 -8.62
C SER A 66 0.68 -3.38 -8.28
N ASP A 67 1.74 -3.23 -9.07
CA ASP A 67 3.03 -3.89 -8.79
C ASP A 67 3.65 -3.40 -7.46
N THR A 68 3.55 -2.10 -7.16
CA THR A 68 3.96 -1.55 -5.86
C THR A 68 3.03 -2.02 -4.75
N ALA A 69 1.71 -2.01 -4.97
CA ALA A 69 0.76 -2.43 -3.95
C ALA A 69 0.90 -3.91 -3.58
N ILE A 70 1.14 -4.78 -4.57
CA ILE A 70 1.46 -6.19 -4.37
C ILE A 70 2.76 -6.34 -3.58
N GLY A 71 3.82 -5.61 -3.98
CA GLY A 71 5.10 -5.63 -3.27
C GLY A 71 4.98 -5.19 -1.81
N MET A 72 4.28 -4.08 -1.56
CA MET A 72 4.02 -3.57 -0.21
C MET A 72 3.27 -4.60 0.64
N ALA A 73 2.18 -5.15 0.13
CA ALA A 73 1.37 -6.12 0.88
C ALA A 73 2.12 -7.42 1.16
N ARG A 74 2.93 -7.90 0.22
CA ARG A 74 3.80 -9.08 0.40
C ARG A 74 4.83 -8.92 1.51
N GLU A 75 5.35 -7.71 1.66
CA GLU A 75 6.31 -7.35 2.71
C GLU A 75 5.62 -6.86 4.00
N GLY A 76 4.30 -6.95 4.08
CA GLY A 76 3.54 -6.67 5.31
C GLY A 76 2.97 -5.26 5.46
N GLY A 77 3.23 -4.38 4.49
CA GLY A 77 2.70 -3.02 4.43
C GLY A 77 1.43 -2.92 3.58
N MET A 78 1.10 -1.71 3.13
CA MET A 78 -0.02 -1.49 2.20
C MET A 78 0.35 -0.49 1.11
N GLY A 79 0.04 -0.81 -0.14
CA GLY A 79 0.06 0.20 -1.20
C GLY A 79 -1.29 0.88 -1.37
N VAL A 80 -1.29 2.20 -1.50
CA VAL A 80 -2.49 2.98 -1.83
C VAL A 80 -2.46 3.38 -3.29
N LEU A 81 -3.35 2.81 -4.11
CA LEU A 81 -3.48 3.12 -5.53
C LEU A 81 -3.91 4.58 -5.70
N HIS A 82 -3.32 5.27 -6.68
CA HIS A 82 -3.68 6.66 -6.97
C HIS A 82 -4.99 6.78 -7.76
N ARG A 83 -5.61 7.96 -7.72
CA ARG A 83 -6.87 8.22 -8.47
C ARG A 83 -6.68 8.78 -9.88
N ASN A 84 -5.44 8.97 -10.32
CA ASN A 84 -5.07 9.51 -11.63
C ASN A 84 -5.23 8.50 -12.79
N MET A 85 -6.37 7.82 -12.81
CA MET A 85 -6.78 6.78 -13.77
C MET A 85 -8.32 6.80 -13.82
N ASP A 86 -8.94 6.21 -14.83
CA ASP A 86 -10.40 6.12 -14.86
C ASP A 86 -10.95 5.08 -13.86
N ILE A 87 -12.28 4.99 -13.75
CA ILE A 87 -12.94 4.09 -12.79
C ILE A 87 -12.72 2.62 -13.16
N GLU A 88 -12.73 2.30 -14.46
CA GLU A 88 -12.53 0.93 -14.94
C GLU A 88 -11.10 0.47 -14.68
N GLU A 89 -10.12 1.34 -14.95
CA GLU A 89 -8.71 1.14 -14.64
C GLU A 89 -8.49 0.97 -13.13
N THR A 90 -9.14 1.79 -12.29
CA THR A 90 -9.08 1.64 -10.82
C THR A 90 -9.51 0.25 -10.39
N ALA A 91 -10.67 -0.21 -10.87
CA ALA A 91 -11.20 -1.53 -10.54
C ALA A 91 -10.29 -2.65 -11.06
N ALA A 92 -9.66 -2.48 -12.21
CA ALA A 92 -8.71 -3.44 -12.78
C ALA A 92 -7.43 -3.55 -11.93
N GLU A 93 -6.86 -2.42 -11.50
CA GLU A 93 -5.68 -2.39 -10.64
C GLU A 93 -5.96 -3.04 -9.27
N VAL A 94 -7.11 -2.74 -8.65
CA VAL A 94 -7.55 -3.41 -7.40
C VAL A 94 -7.64 -4.92 -7.61
N LYS A 95 -8.36 -5.38 -8.65
CA LYS A 95 -8.49 -6.81 -8.95
C LYS A 95 -7.15 -7.49 -9.19
N ARG A 96 -6.18 -6.80 -9.81
CA ARG A 96 -4.83 -7.32 -10.00
C ARG A 96 -4.12 -7.53 -8.66
N VAL A 97 -4.24 -6.61 -7.71
CA VAL A 97 -3.68 -6.79 -6.36
C VAL A 97 -4.37 -7.94 -5.63
N LYS A 98 -5.71 -7.98 -5.61
CA LYS A 98 -6.46 -9.01 -4.88
C LYS A 98 -6.21 -10.43 -5.41
N ARG A 99 -5.87 -10.57 -6.70
CA ARG A 99 -5.55 -11.85 -7.35
C ARG A 99 -4.09 -12.27 -7.28
N ALA A 100 -3.17 -11.36 -6.95
CA ALA A 100 -1.72 -11.61 -7.08
C ALA A 100 -1.17 -12.73 -6.20
N ASP A 101 -1.89 -13.07 -5.12
CA ASP A 101 -1.46 -14.02 -4.10
C ASP A 101 -2.60 -14.98 -3.68
N GLU A 102 -3.59 -15.14 -4.57
CA GLU A 102 -4.64 -16.15 -4.42
C GLU A 102 -4.00 -17.54 -4.41
N LEU A 103 -4.24 -18.30 -3.34
CA LEU A 103 -3.78 -19.69 -3.23
C LEU A 103 -4.45 -20.57 -4.29
N MET A 104 -5.75 -20.33 -4.49
CA MET A 104 -6.62 -21.07 -5.40
C MET A 104 -7.15 -20.13 -6.46
N ILE A 105 -6.93 -20.50 -7.73
CA ILE A 105 -7.61 -19.89 -8.87
C ILE A 105 -9.05 -20.38 -8.84
N ARG A 106 -10.01 -19.49 -8.63
CA ARG A 106 -11.44 -19.85 -8.60
C ARG A 106 -11.94 -20.32 -9.97
N ARG A 107 -12.96 -21.18 -9.98
CA ARG A 107 -13.55 -21.80 -11.18
C ARG A 107 -13.77 -20.84 -12.36
N ASP A 108 -14.24 -19.62 -12.10
CA ASP A 108 -14.50 -18.60 -13.14
C ASP A 108 -13.24 -18.16 -13.90
N ASN A 109 -12.06 -18.34 -13.31
CA ASN A 109 -10.76 -17.98 -13.88
C ASN A 109 -9.89 -19.22 -14.21
N VAL A 110 -10.37 -20.44 -13.95
CA VAL A 110 -9.62 -21.66 -14.31
C VAL A 110 -9.80 -21.93 -15.79
N VAL A 111 -8.68 -22.02 -16.51
CA VAL A 111 -8.67 -22.51 -17.88
C VAL A 111 -8.87 -24.02 -17.85
N THR A 112 -9.93 -24.51 -18.49
CA THR A 112 -10.28 -25.93 -18.56
C THR A 112 -10.28 -26.43 -20.01
N ALA A 113 -10.10 -27.74 -20.18
CA ALA A 113 -10.23 -28.43 -21.46
C ALA A 113 -11.41 -29.41 -21.44
N SER A 114 -12.03 -29.63 -22.60
CA SER A 114 -13.01 -30.71 -22.79
C SER A 114 -12.29 -31.96 -23.31
N PRO A 115 -12.73 -33.17 -22.91
CA PRO A 115 -12.13 -34.42 -23.36
C PRO A 115 -12.31 -34.67 -24.88
N GLN A 116 -13.23 -33.97 -25.55
CA GLN A 116 -13.46 -34.07 -27.00
C GLN A 116 -12.65 -33.06 -27.82
N GLN A 117 -12.01 -32.06 -27.19
CA GLN A 117 -11.13 -31.15 -27.91
C GLN A 117 -9.94 -31.90 -28.51
N THR A 118 -9.42 -31.37 -29.60
CA THR A 118 -8.18 -31.88 -30.20
C THR A 118 -6.96 -31.34 -29.46
N ILE A 119 -5.85 -32.08 -29.51
CA ILE A 119 -4.58 -31.65 -28.89
C ILE A 119 -4.13 -30.28 -29.41
N SER A 120 -4.28 -30.01 -30.72
CA SER A 120 -3.93 -28.69 -31.28
C SER A 120 -4.80 -27.54 -30.74
N GLU A 121 -6.08 -27.78 -30.44
CA GLU A 121 -6.94 -26.76 -29.86
C GLU A 121 -6.52 -26.42 -28.43
N VAL A 122 -6.24 -27.45 -27.63
CA VAL A 122 -5.80 -27.26 -26.24
C VAL A 122 -4.41 -26.63 -26.16
N ASP A 123 -3.46 -27.04 -27.00
CA ASP A 123 -2.12 -26.43 -27.04
C ASP A 123 -2.18 -24.92 -27.37
N ARG A 124 -3.03 -24.55 -28.33
CA ARG A 124 -3.27 -23.13 -28.67
C ARG A 124 -3.98 -22.38 -27.56
N MET A 125 -4.98 -22.99 -26.92
CA MET A 125 -5.67 -22.40 -25.78
C MET A 125 -4.68 -22.15 -24.64
N MET A 126 -3.93 -23.16 -24.22
CA MET A 126 -2.93 -23.07 -23.17
C MET A 126 -1.87 -22.00 -23.48
N SER A 127 -1.38 -21.95 -24.72
CA SER A 127 -0.43 -20.92 -25.16
C SER A 127 -1.03 -19.51 -25.14
N ARG A 128 -2.31 -19.36 -25.52
CA ARG A 128 -3.02 -18.07 -25.55
C ARG A 128 -3.29 -17.55 -24.14
N GLU A 129 -3.75 -18.43 -23.25
CA GLU A 129 -4.05 -18.08 -21.86
C GLU A 129 -2.79 -18.06 -20.96
N GLY A 130 -1.62 -18.44 -21.50
CA GLY A 130 -0.35 -18.44 -20.76
C GLY A 130 -0.26 -19.50 -19.66
N VAL A 131 -1.04 -20.59 -19.75
CA VAL A 131 -1.06 -21.68 -18.77
C VAL A 131 -0.31 -22.90 -19.29
N SER A 132 0.36 -23.62 -18.38
CA SER A 132 1.18 -24.80 -18.69
C SER A 132 0.48 -26.13 -18.44
N GLY A 133 -0.76 -26.09 -17.94
CA GLY A 133 -1.68 -27.22 -17.85
C GLY A 133 -3.08 -26.77 -17.45
N ALA A 134 -4.07 -27.62 -17.72
CA ALA A 134 -5.48 -27.36 -17.49
C ALA A 134 -6.20 -28.64 -17.00
N PRO A 135 -7.14 -28.54 -16.03
CA PRO A 135 -8.07 -29.61 -15.74
C PRO A 135 -8.91 -29.96 -16.96
N VAL A 136 -9.19 -31.24 -17.16
CA VAL A 136 -10.12 -31.73 -18.18
C VAL A 136 -11.45 -32.01 -17.49
N VAL A 137 -12.52 -31.36 -17.95
CA VAL A 137 -13.86 -31.45 -17.35
C VAL A 137 -14.92 -31.80 -18.40
N ASP A 138 -16.03 -32.38 -17.96
CA ASP A 138 -17.22 -32.55 -18.81
C ASP A 138 -18.15 -31.33 -18.80
N ASP A 139 -19.31 -31.47 -19.44
CA ASP A 139 -20.32 -30.40 -19.56
C ASP A 139 -20.94 -30.01 -18.20
N ASP A 140 -20.83 -30.88 -17.18
CA ASP A 140 -21.32 -30.68 -15.82
C ASP A 140 -20.20 -30.24 -14.86
N ASP A 141 -19.03 -29.86 -15.37
CA ASP A 141 -17.83 -29.47 -14.60
C ASP A 141 -17.19 -30.59 -13.77
N THR A 142 -17.55 -31.85 -14.02
CA THR A 142 -16.93 -32.99 -13.33
C THR A 142 -15.48 -33.14 -13.79
N VAL A 143 -14.54 -33.22 -12.84
CA VAL A 143 -13.12 -33.41 -13.17
C VAL A 143 -12.87 -34.84 -13.68
N LEU A 144 -12.45 -34.93 -14.94
CA LEU A 144 -12.15 -36.19 -15.63
C LEU A 144 -10.66 -36.48 -15.76
N GLY A 145 -9.82 -35.45 -15.71
CA GLY A 145 -8.41 -35.56 -15.99
C GLY A 145 -7.64 -34.27 -15.80
N ILE A 146 -6.34 -34.30 -16.06
CA ILE A 146 -5.49 -33.11 -16.24
C ILE A 146 -4.64 -33.28 -17.50
N ILE A 147 -4.46 -32.18 -18.24
CA ILE A 147 -3.58 -32.13 -19.41
C ILE A 147 -2.56 -31.03 -19.25
N SER A 148 -1.29 -31.34 -19.50
CA SER A 148 -0.16 -30.41 -19.39
C SER A 148 0.65 -30.34 -20.67
N GLY A 149 1.55 -29.34 -20.76
CA GLY A 149 2.49 -29.26 -21.87
C GLY A 149 3.39 -30.49 -22.00
N THR A 150 3.61 -31.25 -20.92
CA THR A 150 4.38 -32.50 -20.96
C THR A 150 3.59 -33.61 -21.68
N ASP A 151 2.28 -33.63 -21.51
CA ASP A 151 1.37 -34.63 -22.09
C ASP A 151 1.08 -34.34 -23.57
N ILE A 152 1.07 -33.06 -23.96
CA ILE A 152 0.85 -32.61 -25.34
C ILE A 152 2.06 -32.89 -26.24
N ARG A 153 3.28 -32.69 -25.74
CA ARG A 153 4.53 -32.76 -26.52
C ARG A 153 4.69 -34.00 -27.40
N PRO A 154 4.38 -35.23 -26.94
CA PRO A 154 4.52 -36.44 -27.76
C PRO A 154 3.60 -36.49 -29.00
N PHE A 155 2.52 -35.71 -29.01
CA PHE A 155 1.50 -35.72 -30.06
C PHE A 155 1.67 -34.59 -31.08
N LEU A 156 2.54 -33.61 -30.80
CA LEU A 156 2.86 -32.53 -31.74
C LEU A 156 3.42 -33.13 -33.05
N GLU A 157 2.99 -32.59 -34.19
CA GLU A 157 3.36 -33.01 -35.56
C GLU A 157 2.88 -34.41 -36.01
N VAL A 158 2.38 -35.28 -35.11
CA VAL A 158 2.01 -36.68 -35.43
C VAL A 158 0.56 -37.03 -35.07
N GLY A 159 -0.02 -36.37 -34.07
CA GLY A 159 -1.34 -36.67 -33.49
C GLY A 159 -2.12 -35.42 -33.10
N GLU A 160 -1.92 -34.30 -33.81
CA GLU A 160 -2.53 -33.00 -33.48
C GLU A 160 -4.07 -33.01 -33.48
N THR A 161 -4.68 -33.96 -34.20
CA THR A 161 -6.14 -34.16 -34.27
C THR A 161 -6.66 -35.20 -33.29
N ASP A 162 -5.77 -35.86 -32.54
CA ASP A 162 -6.17 -36.84 -31.53
C ASP A 162 -6.90 -36.12 -30.39
N SER A 163 -7.76 -36.86 -29.69
CA SER A 163 -8.58 -36.28 -28.62
C SER A 163 -7.77 -36.08 -27.34
N VAL A 164 -8.07 -35.03 -26.59
CA VAL A 164 -7.48 -34.76 -25.26
C VAL A 164 -7.63 -35.96 -24.33
N ARG A 165 -8.74 -36.68 -24.42
CA ARG A 165 -8.99 -37.90 -23.64
C ARG A 165 -7.92 -38.97 -23.81
N GLU A 166 -7.26 -39.04 -24.95
CA GLU A 166 -6.20 -40.02 -25.23
C GLU A 166 -4.84 -39.61 -24.67
N ALA A 167 -4.63 -38.31 -24.41
CA ALA A 167 -3.37 -37.75 -23.93
C ALA A 167 -3.39 -37.36 -22.45
N MET A 168 -4.56 -37.08 -21.88
CA MET A 168 -4.68 -36.61 -20.50
C MET A 168 -4.28 -37.68 -19.47
N THR A 169 -3.89 -37.22 -18.27
CA THR A 169 -3.80 -38.09 -17.09
C THR A 169 -5.19 -38.18 -16.46
N ASP A 170 -5.73 -39.39 -16.35
CA ASP A 170 -7.09 -39.71 -15.87
C ASP A 170 -7.16 -39.99 -14.36
N GLU A 171 -6.05 -40.40 -13.73
CA GLU A 171 -5.93 -40.45 -12.27
C GLU A 171 -5.54 -39.07 -11.70
N VAL A 172 -6.54 -38.25 -11.38
CA VAL A 172 -6.34 -36.90 -10.84
C VAL A 172 -6.36 -36.92 -9.31
N ILE A 173 -5.32 -36.36 -8.71
CA ILE A 173 -5.32 -36.02 -7.29
C ILE A 173 -6.01 -34.67 -7.13
N THR A 174 -7.13 -34.67 -6.41
CA THR A 174 -7.92 -33.47 -6.11
C THR A 174 -7.87 -33.15 -4.61
N ALA A 175 -8.27 -31.94 -4.25
CA ALA A 175 -8.46 -31.53 -2.86
C ALA A 175 -9.81 -30.80 -2.69
N ALA A 176 -10.27 -30.67 -1.44
CA ALA A 176 -11.49 -29.95 -1.11
C ALA A 176 -11.27 -28.42 -1.10
N GLU A 177 -12.36 -27.65 -1.09
CA GLU A 177 -12.33 -26.18 -1.15
C GLU A 177 -11.58 -25.52 0.02
N ASP A 178 -11.52 -26.17 1.18
CA ASP A 178 -10.83 -25.70 2.38
C ASP A 178 -9.33 -26.08 2.44
N VAL A 179 -8.74 -26.53 1.33
CA VAL A 179 -7.34 -26.93 1.30
C VAL A 179 -6.39 -25.78 1.67
N GLU A 180 -5.52 -26.05 2.64
CA GLU A 180 -4.49 -25.10 3.05
C GLU A 180 -3.25 -25.20 2.17
N ALA A 181 -2.48 -24.10 2.07
CA ALA A 181 -1.28 -24.05 1.23
C ALA A 181 -0.27 -25.16 1.57
N ARG A 182 -0.17 -25.51 2.85
CA ARG A 182 0.69 -26.58 3.33
C ARG A 182 0.22 -27.95 2.86
N GLU A 183 -1.07 -28.23 2.96
CA GLU A 183 -1.66 -29.50 2.55
C GLU A 183 -1.56 -29.68 1.03
N ALA A 184 -1.87 -28.63 0.27
CA ALA A 184 -1.67 -28.62 -1.18
C ALA A 184 -0.21 -28.91 -1.56
N LEU A 185 0.76 -28.32 -0.83
CA LEU A 185 2.18 -28.60 -1.04
C LEU A 185 2.54 -30.07 -0.75
N GLU A 186 2.01 -30.62 0.34
CA GLU A 186 2.24 -32.00 0.74
C GLU A 186 1.71 -32.98 -0.33
N LEU A 187 0.49 -32.76 -0.85
CA LEU A 187 -0.06 -33.51 -2.00
C LEU A 187 0.84 -33.40 -3.23
N MET A 188 1.27 -32.19 -3.57
CA MET A 188 2.13 -31.96 -4.73
C MET A 188 3.48 -32.69 -4.62
N TYR A 189 4.10 -32.74 -3.44
CA TYR A 189 5.34 -33.47 -3.22
C TYR A 189 5.16 -34.99 -3.21
N GLU A 190 4.11 -35.48 -2.54
CA GLU A 190 3.83 -36.92 -2.44
C GLU A 190 3.56 -37.54 -3.81
N TYR A 191 2.68 -36.89 -4.59
CA TYR A 191 2.26 -37.37 -5.90
C TYR A 191 3.11 -36.83 -7.06
N LYS A 192 4.08 -35.95 -6.77
CA LYS A 192 4.99 -35.32 -7.75
C LYS A 192 4.24 -34.58 -8.86
N ILE A 193 3.21 -33.83 -8.47
CA ILE A 193 2.37 -33.03 -9.34
C ILE A 193 2.57 -31.54 -9.06
N GLU A 194 2.28 -30.69 -10.04
CA GLU A 194 2.44 -29.23 -9.92
C GLU A 194 1.10 -28.50 -9.80
N ARG A 195 -0.01 -29.23 -9.92
CA ARG A 195 -1.38 -28.69 -9.97
C ARG A 195 -2.32 -29.64 -9.25
N VAL A 196 -3.20 -29.10 -8.44
CA VAL A 196 -4.22 -29.84 -7.68
C VAL A 196 -5.57 -29.19 -7.99
N PRO A 197 -6.44 -29.83 -8.78
CA PRO A 197 -7.81 -29.38 -8.98
C PRO A 197 -8.57 -29.45 -7.65
N ILE A 198 -9.33 -28.39 -7.38
CA ILE A 198 -10.14 -28.25 -6.19
C ILE A 198 -11.58 -28.56 -6.56
N VAL A 199 -12.23 -29.45 -5.82
CA VAL A 199 -13.56 -29.97 -6.15
C VAL A 199 -14.52 -29.90 -4.96
N ASP A 200 -15.82 -29.85 -5.27
CA ASP A 200 -16.87 -30.01 -4.28
C ASP A 200 -17.12 -31.50 -3.92
N ASP A 201 -18.09 -31.76 -3.05
CA ASP A 201 -18.49 -33.11 -2.62
C ASP A 201 -19.03 -33.99 -3.77
N GLU A 202 -19.46 -33.37 -4.88
CA GLU A 202 -19.99 -34.04 -6.07
C GLU A 202 -18.92 -34.22 -7.17
N ASN A 203 -17.67 -33.82 -6.89
CA ASN A 203 -16.51 -33.85 -7.80
C ASN A 203 -16.59 -32.85 -8.97
N HIS A 204 -17.35 -31.77 -8.81
CA HIS A 204 -17.32 -30.64 -9.74
C HIS A 204 -16.14 -29.72 -9.43
N LEU A 205 -15.51 -29.17 -10.46
CA LEU A 205 -14.39 -28.25 -10.34
C LEU A 205 -14.82 -26.92 -9.69
N VAL A 206 -14.24 -26.59 -8.55
CA VAL A 206 -14.41 -25.32 -7.82
C VAL A 206 -13.19 -24.40 -7.99
N GLY A 207 -12.02 -24.97 -8.25
CA GLY A 207 -10.82 -24.17 -8.47
C GLY A 207 -9.58 -24.98 -8.81
N LEU A 208 -8.42 -24.31 -8.82
CA LEU A 208 -7.13 -24.92 -9.11
C LEU A 208 -6.04 -24.30 -8.23
N VAL A 209 -5.30 -25.15 -7.51
CA VAL A 209 -4.09 -24.74 -6.79
C VAL A 209 -2.86 -25.15 -7.59
N THR A 210 -1.88 -24.25 -7.71
CA THR A 210 -0.64 -24.50 -8.45
C THR A 210 0.58 -24.43 -7.53
N MET A 211 1.61 -25.20 -7.85
CA MET A 211 2.88 -25.20 -7.11
C MET A 211 3.46 -23.78 -7.01
N GLN A 212 3.40 -23.01 -8.10
CA GLN A 212 3.87 -21.63 -8.11
C GLN A 212 3.12 -20.76 -7.09
N GLY A 213 1.78 -20.85 -7.04
CA GLY A 213 0.98 -20.09 -6.07
C GLY A 213 1.28 -20.48 -4.62
N VAL A 214 1.45 -21.78 -4.36
CA VAL A 214 1.83 -22.29 -3.03
C VAL A 214 3.22 -21.80 -2.60
N LEU A 215 4.20 -21.83 -3.51
CA LEU A 215 5.56 -21.36 -3.23
C LEU A 215 5.61 -19.85 -2.96
N GLN A 216 4.88 -19.05 -3.77
CA GLN A 216 4.77 -17.60 -3.55
C GLN A 216 4.18 -17.28 -2.18
N ARG A 217 3.10 -17.96 -1.80
CA ARG A 217 2.46 -17.78 -0.48
C ARG A 217 3.38 -18.14 0.69
N ARG A 218 4.29 -19.11 0.51
CA ARG A 218 5.30 -19.49 1.51
C ARG A 218 6.49 -18.55 1.59
N GLU A 219 6.82 -17.87 0.51
CA GLU A 219 7.88 -16.85 0.47
C GLU A 219 7.45 -15.61 1.26
N HIS A 220 6.16 -15.25 1.19
CA HIS A 220 5.59 -14.07 1.84
C HIS A 220 4.66 -14.45 3.01
N GLN A 221 5.24 -15.02 4.06
CA GLN A 221 4.50 -15.44 5.28
C GLN A 221 3.98 -14.24 6.07
N GLU A 222 4.75 -13.16 6.14
CA GLU A 222 4.39 -11.91 6.84
C GLU A 222 3.54 -10.97 5.98
N ALA A 223 3.00 -11.46 4.85
CA ALA A 223 2.19 -10.65 3.96
C ALA A 223 0.90 -10.16 4.66
N ALA A 224 0.58 -8.89 4.48
CA ALA A 224 -0.68 -8.32 4.93
C ALA A 224 -1.83 -8.82 4.04
N ARG A 225 -2.76 -9.55 4.65
CA ARG A 225 -3.90 -10.19 3.98
C ARG A 225 -5.20 -9.83 4.66
N ASP A 226 -6.26 -9.78 3.86
CA ASP A 226 -7.63 -9.65 4.35
C ASP A 226 -8.15 -10.96 4.95
N GLU A 227 -9.37 -10.93 5.50
CA GLU A 227 -10.04 -12.10 6.08
C GLU A 227 -10.24 -13.27 5.10
N HIS A 228 -10.16 -13.01 3.79
CA HIS A 228 -10.27 -13.99 2.72
C HIS A 228 -8.88 -14.49 2.24
N GLY A 229 -7.80 -14.06 2.88
CA GLY A 229 -6.43 -14.45 2.56
C GLY A 229 -5.86 -13.82 1.29
N ARG A 230 -6.48 -12.75 0.77
CA ARG A 230 -6.01 -11.95 -0.38
C ARG A 230 -5.17 -10.78 0.13
N LEU A 231 -4.23 -10.29 -0.68
CA LEU A 231 -3.42 -9.13 -0.28
C LEU A 231 -4.30 -7.90 -0.02
N VAL A 232 -3.93 -7.11 0.97
CA VAL A 232 -4.62 -5.84 1.26
C VAL A 232 -4.16 -4.72 0.34
N CYS A 233 -5.06 -3.82 -0.04
CA CYS A 233 -4.72 -2.60 -0.75
C CYS A 233 -5.63 -1.42 -0.38
N GLY A 234 -5.07 -0.23 -0.47
CA GLY A 234 -5.81 1.02 -0.37
C GLY A 234 -6.07 1.64 -1.75
N VAL A 235 -7.08 2.50 -1.85
CA VAL A 235 -7.37 3.30 -3.05
C VAL A 235 -7.64 4.74 -2.66
N ALA A 236 -6.97 5.70 -3.30
CA ALA A 236 -7.33 7.10 -3.16
C ALA A 236 -8.60 7.43 -3.94
N VAL A 237 -9.49 8.19 -3.31
CA VAL A 237 -10.70 8.73 -3.93
C VAL A 237 -10.82 10.20 -3.57
N GLY A 238 -11.22 11.02 -4.54
CA GLY A 238 -11.57 12.41 -4.29
C GLY A 238 -12.83 12.51 -3.43
N PRO A 239 -13.02 13.62 -2.70
CA PRO A 239 -14.15 13.76 -1.78
C PRO A 239 -15.50 13.65 -2.48
N PHE A 240 -15.60 14.01 -3.76
CA PHE A 240 -16.85 13.99 -4.53
C PHE A 240 -16.89 12.85 -5.58
N GLU A 241 -16.01 11.85 -5.46
CA GLU A 241 -15.91 10.73 -6.42
C GLU A 241 -16.63 9.47 -5.90
N LYS A 242 -17.92 9.60 -5.56
CA LYS A 242 -18.72 8.50 -5.01
C LYS A 242 -18.74 7.25 -5.92
N ASP A 243 -18.88 7.45 -7.23
CA ASP A 243 -18.91 6.34 -8.19
C ASP A 243 -17.59 5.56 -8.22
N ARG A 244 -16.44 6.26 -8.08
CA ARG A 244 -15.12 5.62 -7.97
C ARG A 244 -14.99 4.85 -6.66
N ALA A 245 -15.47 5.43 -5.56
CA ALA A 245 -15.46 4.77 -4.26
C ALA A 245 -16.24 3.46 -4.29
N THR A 246 -17.47 3.47 -4.82
CA THR A 246 -18.28 2.26 -5.00
C THR A 246 -17.58 1.23 -5.90
N ALA A 247 -17.03 1.65 -7.04
CA ALA A 247 -16.36 0.73 -7.95
C ALA A 247 -15.08 0.10 -7.35
N ALA A 248 -14.33 0.85 -6.55
CA ALA A 248 -13.15 0.34 -5.85
C ALA A 248 -13.55 -0.64 -4.73
N ASP A 249 -14.60 -0.32 -3.98
CA ASP A 249 -15.19 -1.19 -2.95
C ASP A 249 -15.69 -2.52 -3.56
N GLU A 250 -16.48 -2.45 -4.63
CA GLU A 250 -16.96 -3.63 -5.37
C GLU A 250 -15.82 -4.47 -5.98
N ALA A 251 -14.69 -3.83 -6.31
CA ALA A 251 -13.49 -4.52 -6.78
C ALA A 251 -12.70 -5.22 -5.64
N GLY A 252 -13.02 -4.91 -4.39
CA GLY A 252 -12.43 -5.51 -3.19
C GLY A 252 -11.31 -4.68 -2.56
N ALA A 253 -11.30 -3.36 -2.71
CA ALA A 253 -10.39 -2.49 -1.96
C ALA A 253 -10.69 -2.59 -0.45
N ASP A 254 -9.64 -2.64 0.38
CA ASP A 254 -9.80 -2.82 1.83
C ASP A 254 -9.95 -1.48 2.55
N VAL A 255 -9.31 -0.43 2.01
CA VAL A 255 -9.36 0.92 2.57
C VAL A 255 -9.48 1.97 1.46
N LEU A 256 -10.46 2.87 1.57
CA LEU A 256 -10.59 4.05 0.73
C LEU A 256 -10.03 5.28 1.43
N PHE A 257 -9.13 5.98 0.77
CA PHE A 257 -8.52 7.20 1.27
C PHE A 257 -9.19 8.40 0.61
N ILE A 258 -10.01 9.14 1.36
CA ILE A 258 -10.47 10.46 0.93
C ILE A 258 -9.25 11.36 0.83
N ASP A 259 -8.82 11.67 -0.39
CA ASP A 259 -7.53 12.29 -0.66
C ASP A 259 -7.71 13.72 -1.18
N CYS A 260 -7.63 14.68 -0.27
CA CYS A 260 -7.68 16.10 -0.58
C CYS A 260 -6.56 16.89 0.12
N ALA A 261 -6.33 18.13 -0.31
CA ALA A 261 -5.33 18.99 0.34
C ALA A 261 -5.81 19.53 1.71
N HIS A 262 -7.13 19.67 1.91
CA HIS A 262 -7.72 20.27 3.10
C HIS A 262 -9.03 19.55 3.47
N ALA A 263 -8.93 18.53 4.33
CA ALA A 263 -10.11 17.75 4.74
C ALA A 263 -11.04 18.50 5.69
N HIS A 264 -10.58 19.55 6.36
CA HIS A 264 -11.40 20.40 7.23
C HIS A 264 -12.23 21.43 6.45
N ASN A 265 -12.62 21.09 5.23
CA ASN A 265 -13.64 21.80 4.46
C ASN A 265 -14.99 21.10 4.71
N LEU A 266 -16.01 21.84 5.12
CA LEU A 266 -17.31 21.25 5.51
C LEU A 266 -17.95 20.43 4.38
N ASN A 267 -17.83 20.86 3.12
CA ASN A 267 -18.35 20.10 1.98
C ASN A 267 -17.58 18.78 1.80
N VAL A 268 -16.27 18.78 2.10
CA VAL A 268 -15.45 17.56 2.05
C VAL A 268 -15.86 16.61 3.17
N ILE A 269 -16.09 17.11 4.38
CA ILE A 269 -16.53 16.30 5.54
C ILE A 269 -17.88 15.65 5.25
N GLU A 270 -18.85 16.44 4.78
CA GLU A 270 -20.18 15.95 4.41
C GLU A 270 -20.08 14.85 3.34
N SER A 271 -19.32 15.09 2.27
CA SER A 271 -19.17 14.11 1.19
C SER A 271 -18.39 12.86 1.61
N ALA A 272 -17.37 13.00 2.47
CA ALA A 272 -16.64 11.87 3.03
C ALA A 272 -17.54 10.98 3.89
N ARG A 273 -18.44 11.58 4.68
CA ARG A 273 -19.44 10.86 5.48
C ARG A 273 -20.42 10.11 4.57
N GLU A 274 -20.90 10.74 3.49
CA GLU A 274 -21.76 10.06 2.51
C GLU A 274 -21.07 8.88 1.82
N ILE A 275 -19.78 8.99 1.50
CA ILE A 275 -19.00 7.87 0.95
C ILE A 275 -18.92 6.74 1.98
N LYS A 276 -18.57 7.03 3.24
CA LYS A 276 -18.51 6.02 4.31
C LYS A 276 -19.83 5.28 4.54
N GLU A 277 -20.96 5.95 4.34
CA GLU A 277 -22.29 5.33 4.45
C GLU A 277 -22.66 4.45 3.25
N THR A 278 -21.91 4.51 2.15
CA THR A 278 -22.23 3.80 0.89
C THR A 278 -21.39 2.55 0.65
N VAL A 279 -20.19 2.51 1.21
CA VAL A 279 -19.17 1.47 0.93
C VAL A 279 -18.93 0.61 2.15
N ASP A 280 -18.54 -0.64 1.93
CA ASP A 280 -18.19 -1.57 3.02
C ASP A 280 -16.73 -1.41 3.48
N ALA A 281 -15.83 -1.02 2.57
CA ALA A 281 -14.44 -0.73 2.87
C ALA A 281 -14.26 0.33 3.99
N ASP A 282 -13.15 0.25 4.71
CA ASP A 282 -12.78 1.26 5.69
C ASP A 282 -12.48 2.59 5.00
N VAL A 283 -12.89 3.73 5.58
CA VAL A 283 -12.67 5.05 5.01
C VAL A 283 -11.71 5.86 5.88
N VAL A 284 -10.54 6.17 5.32
CA VAL A 284 -9.54 7.05 5.91
C VAL A 284 -9.72 8.47 5.36
N VAL A 285 -9.82 9.46 6.25
CA VAL A 285 -10.05 10.86 5.87
C VAL A 285 -8.77 11.68 6.01
N GLY A 286 -8.40 12.40 4.94
CA GLY A 286 -7.28 13.34 4.99
C GLY A 286 -7.13 14.27 3.77
N ASN A 287 -6.18 15.20 3.80
CA ASN A 287 -5.25 15.42 4.90
C ASN A 287 -5.81 16.40 5.94
N VAL A 288 -5.64 16.06 7.21
CA VAL A 288 -5.83 16.98 8.34
C VAL A 288 -4.46 17.42 8.89
N GLY A 289 -4.44 18.49 9.69
CA GLY A 289 -3.20 18.96 10.31
C GLY A 289 -3.38 19.61 11.68
N THR A 290 -4.59 19.62 12.24
CA THR A 290 -4.90 20.26 13.53
C THR A 290 -5.87 19.40 14.35
N ARG A 291 -5.90 19.65 15.66
CA ARG A 291 -6.85 19.06 16.59
C ARG A 291 -8.32 19.22 16.16
N GLU A 292 -8.69 20.42 15.73
CA GLU A 292 -10.08 20.74 15.35
C GLU A 292 -10.50 19.97 14.11
N ALA A 293 -9.61 19.87 13.11
CA ALA A 293 -9.87 19.10 11.90
C ALA A 293 -10.09 17.61 12.22
N ALA A 294 -9.32 17.04 13.15
CA ALA A 294 -9.51 15.66 13.59
C ALA A 294 -10.85 15.47 14.31
N ALA A 295 -11.24 16.42 15.17
CA ALA A 295 -12.49 16.33 15.93
C ALA A 295 -13.75 16.31 15.05
N GLU A 296 -13.71 16.92 13.87
CA GLU A 296 -14.83 16.93 12.91
C GLU A 296 -14.99 15.63 12.10
N VAL A 297 -13.98 14.75 12.11
CA VAL A 297 -13.98 13.51 11.30
C VAL A 297 -13.86 12.23 12.12
N VAL A 298 -13.36 12.31 13.36
CA VAL A 298 -13.04 11.15 14.21
C VAL A 298 -14.27 10.28 14.54
N ASP A 299 -15.47 10.85 14.51
CA ASP A 299 -16.71 10.16 14.85
C ASP A 299 -17.18 9.17 13.77
N PHE A 300 -16.79 9.37 12.51
CA PHE A 300 -17.18 8.49 11.40
C PHE A 300 -16.01 7.89 10.62
N ALA A 301 -14.81 8.48 10.68
CA ALA A 301 -13.65 7.96 9.97
C ALA A 301 -13.12 6.66 10.63
N ASP A 302 -12.68 5.73 9.80
CA ASP A 302 -12.01 4.51 10.27
C ASP A 302 -10.51 4.73 10.45
N GLY A 303 -9.96 5.82 9.92
CA GLY A 303 -8.59 6.28 10.16
C GLY A 303 -8.42 7.73 9.71
N ILE A 304 -7.36 8.38 10.16
CA ILE A 304 -7.10 9.80 9.86
C ILE A 304 -5.70 9.94 9.25
N LYS A 305 -5.63 10.56 8.05
CA LYS A 305 -4.36 10.85 7.37
C LYS A 305 -3.90 12.28 7.66
N VAL A 306 -2.70 12.42 8.20
CA VAL A 306 -2.16 13.66 8.77
C VAL A 306 -0.97 14.18 7.98
N GLY A 307 -1.05 15.45 7.55
CA GLY A 307 0.09 16.16 6.99
C GLY A 307 -0.33 17.21 5.96
N ILE A 308 -0.04 18.48 6.23
CA ILE A 308 -0.30 19.58 5.29
C ILE A 308 1.02 20.28 4.97
N GLY A 309 1.48 20.07 3.73
CA GLY A 309 2.73 20.59 3.20
C GLY A 309 4.08 20.01 3.69
N PRO A 310 4.19 18.87 4.39
CA PRO A 310 5.49 18.33 4.81
C PRO A 310 6.22 17.58 3.69
N GLY A 311 5.52 17.20 2.61
CA GLY A 311 6.08 16.37 1.55
C GLY A 311 7.25 17.05 0.81
N SER A 312 8.25 16.25 0.43
CA SER A 312 9.49 16.68 -0.23
C SER A 312 9.31 17.46 -1.54
N ILE A 313 8.16 17.30 -2.18
CA ILE A 313 7.79 17.93 -3.45
C ILE A 313 6.56 18.84 -3.35
N CYS A 314 6.07 19.07 -2.13
CA CYS A 314 4.90 19.89 -1.89
C CYS A 314 5.34 21.34 -1.65
N THR A 315 4.73 22.28 -2.37
CA THR A 315 5.00 23.70 -2.22
C THR A 315 3.83 24.46 -1.56
N THR A 316 2.80 23.77 -1.06
CA THR A 316 1.63 24.38 -0.38
C THR A 316 2.04 25.42 0.65
N ARG A 317 2.97 25.10 1.57
CA ARG A 317 3.44 26.07 2.60
C ARG A 317 4.07 27.31 2.01
N VAL A 318 4.74 27.19 0.87
CA VAL A 318 5.43 28.30 0.21
C VAL A 318 4.45 29.14 -0.62
N VAL A 319 3.53 28.48 -1.32
CA VAL A 319 2.61 29.11 -2.27
C VAL A 319 1.39 29.71 -1.57
N THR A 320 0.79 28.98 -0.62
CA THR A 320 -0.43 29.39 0.09
C THR A 320 -0.15 29.99 1.46
N GLY A 321 1.02 29.70 2.05
CA GLY A 321 1.37 30.10 3.41
C GLY A 321 0.75 29.21 4.50
N ALA A 322 -0.01 28.18 4.14
CA ALA A 322 -0.68 27.28 5.07
C ALA A 322 0.05 25.94 5.24
N GLY A 323 0.06 25.42 6.46
CA GLY A 323 0.61 24.11 6.80
C GLY A 323 0.99 24.01 8.28
N MET A 324 1.39 22.82 8.71
CA MET A 324 1.71 22.52 10.12
C MET A 324 2.97 21.67 10.24
N PRO A 325 3.96 22.02 11.09
CA PRO A 325 5.10 21.16 11.38
C PRO A 325 4.67 19.75 11.78
N GLN A 326 5.30 18.73 11.18
CA GLN A 326 4.69 17.41 11.06
C GLN A 326 4.56 16.68 12.40
N ILE A 327 5.56 16.78 13.29
CA ILE A 327 5.51 16.13 14.61
C ILE A 327 4.37 16.74 15.46
N SER A 328 4.24 18.06 15.47
CA SER A 328 3.14 18.72 16.17
C SER A 328 1.77 18.38 15.59
N ALA A 329 1.65 18.33 14.26
CA ALA A 329 0.39 17.93 13.61
C ALA A 329 -0.03 16.51 13.99
N ILE A 330 0.92 15.55 13.97
CA ILE A 330 0.66 14.16 14.37
C ILE A 330 0.19 14.10 15.83
N ALA A 331 0.92 14.75 16.74
CA ALA A 331 0.60 14.72 18.16
C ALA A 331 -0.79 15.32 18.46
N GLU A 332 -1.12 16.47 17.88
CA GLU A 332 -2.42 17.12 18.08
C GLU A 332 -3.60 16.29 17.57
N VAL A 333 -3.42 15.61 16.43
CA VAL A 333 -4.44 14.72 15.86
C VAL A 333 -4.54 13.44 16.68
N ALA A 334 -3.41 12.85 17.08
CA ALA A 334 -3.38 11.63 17.89
C ALA A 334 -4.07 11.80 19.25
N ASP A 335 -3.94 12.98 19.89
CA ASP A 335 -4.65 13.28 21.13
C ASP A 335 -6.18 13.24 20.99
N VAL A 336 -6.72 13.41 19.78
CA VAL A 336 -8.16 13.31 19.48
C VAL A 336 -8.54 11.91 19.04
N ALA A 337 -7.72 11.29 18.20
CA ALA A 337 -8.00 10.01 17.57
C ALA A 337 -7.85 8.82 18.53
N ALA A 338 -6.84 8.85 19.41
CA ALA A 338 -6.52 7.73 20.28
C ALA A 338 -7.64 7.38 21.30
N PRO A 339 -8.31 8.34 21.96
CA PRO A 339 -9.46 8.03 22.83
C PRO A 339 -10.63 7.33 22.12
N GLU A 340 -10.77 7.55 20.81
CA GLU A 340 -11.85 7.00 19.97
C GLU A 340 -11.41 5.73 19.22
N ASP A 341 -10.20 5.21 19.50
CA ASP A 341 -9.58 4.07 18.84
C ASP A 341 -9.53 4.20 17.29
N VAL A 342 -9.23 5.42 16.81
CA VAL A 342 -9.06 5.72 15.38
C VAL A 342 -7.56 5.79 15.05
N PRO A 343 -7.05 4.94 14.15
CA PRO A 343 -5.66 5.00 13.73
C PRO A 343 -5.27 6.29 13.02
N VAL A 344 -4.04 6.74 13.25
CA VAL A 344 -3.45 7.94 12.65
C VAL A 344 -2.32 7.57 11.69
N ILE A 345 -2.39 8.06 10.46
CA ILE A 345 -1.37 7.84 9.43
C ILE A 345 -0.61 9.14 9.19
N ALA A 346 0.70 9.14 9.44
CA ALA A 346 1.56 10.29 9.15
C ALA A 346 1.99 10.29 7.68
N ASP A 347 1.57 11.30 6.92
CA ASP A 347 1.81 11.42 5.47
C ASP A 347 2.79 12.56 5.16
N GLY A 348 3.97 12.18 4.67
CA GLY A 348 5.00 13.09 4.17
C GLY A 348 6.00 13.63 5.20
N GLY A 349 7.12 14.16 4.69
CA GLY A 349 8.21 14.74 5.49
C GLY A 349 9.22 13.73 6.06
N ILE A 350 8.99 12.43 5.86
CA ILE A 350 9.85 11.35 6.35
C ILE A 350 10.93 11.05 5.31
N ARG A 351 12.20 11.15 5.72
CA ARG A 351 13.36 10.89 4.85
C ARG A 351 14.09 9.61 5.24
N TYR A 352 14.19 9.36 6.55
CA TYR A 352 14.93 8.24 7.12
C TYR A 352 14.04 7.41 8.04
N SER A 353 14.47 6.19 8.36
CA SER A 353 13.80 5.33 9.33
C SER A 353 13.65 5.96 10.71
N GLY A 354 14.60 6.81 11.11
CA GLY A 354 14.51 7.62 12.32
C GLY A 354 13.32 8.60 12.31
N ASP A 355 12.97 9.17 11.16
CA ASP A 355 11.80 10.06 11.04
C ASP A 355 10.50 9.25 11.16
N ALA A 356 10.46 8.05 10.55
CA ALA A 356 9.30 7.15 10.63
C ALA A 356 8.99 6.74 12.08
N ILE A 357 10.00 6.30 12.83
CA ILE A 357 9.79 5.87 14.22
C ILE A 357 9.50 7.06 15.15
N LYS A 358 10.00 8.27 14.85
CA LYS A 358 9.59 9.51 15.54
C LYS A 358 8.12 9.84 15.26
N ALA A 359 7.62 9.65 14.04
CA ALA A 359 6.20 9.83 13.74
C ALA A 359 5.32 8.91 14.59
N VAL A 360 5.72 7.65 14.72
CA VAL A 360 5.04 6.68 15.59
C VAL A 360 5.08 7.14 17.06
N ALA A 361 6.24 7.55 17.56
CA ALA A 361 6.37 8.06 18.93
C ALA A 361 5.51 9.32 19.19
N ALA A 362 5.26 10.12 18.17
CA ALA A 362 4.37 11.28 18.24
C ALA A 362 2.87 10.90 18.23
N GLY A 363 2.53 9.63 17.99
CA GLY A 363 1.17 9.12 18.08
C GLY A 363 0.65 8.42 16.82
N ALA A 364 1.36 8.50 15.68
CA ALA A 364 0.93 7.82 14.46
C ALA A 364 0.99 6.28 14.60
N ASP A 365 0.01 5.57 14.05
CA ASP A 365 -0.03 4.10 13.96
C ASP A 365 0.72 3.59 12.74
N ALA A 366 0.76 4.38 11.67
CA ALA A 366 1.51 4.07 10.47
C ALA A 366 2.06 5.33 9.77
N VAL A 367 2.98 5.14 8.83
CA VAL A 367 3.57 6.20 8.03
C VAL A 367 3.32 5.96 6.54
N MET A 368 2.98 7.02 5.81
CA MET A 368 2.81 6.99 4.36
C MET A 368 3.98 7.71 3.68
N LEU A 369 4.64 7.01 2.74
CA LEU A 369 5.87 7.48 2.10
C LEU A 369 5.71 7.56 0.59
N GLY A 370 6.06 8.72 0.02
CA GLY A 370 6.10 8.94 -1.43
C GLY A 370 7.51 8.79 -1.99
N SER A 371 8.36 9.80 -1.76
CA SER A 371 9.71 9.89 -2.36
C SER A 371 10.63 8.74 -1.99
N TYR A 372 10.38 8.11 -0.84
CA TYR A 372 11.15 6.96 -0.39
C TYR A 372 11.02 5.78 -1.36
N PHE A 373 9.83 5.54 -1.91
CA PHE A 373 9.51 4.42 -2.80
C PHE A 373 9.53 4.77 -4.29
N ALA A 374 9.43 6.04 -4.67
CA ALA A 374 9.41 6.43 -6.09
C ALA A 374 10.62 5.94 -6.93
N GLY A 375 11.73 5.61 -6.27
CA GLY A 375 12.95 5.11 -6.91
C GLY A 375 13.06 3.60 -7.02
N THR A 376 12.11 2.83 -6.49
CA THR A 376 12.15 1.36 -6.48
C THR A 376 11.81 0.78 -7.85
N GLU A 377 12.11 -0.49 -8.06
CA GLU A 377 11.84 -1.21 -9.30
C GLU A 377 10.34 -1.25 -9.64
N GLU A 378 9.52 -1.51 -8.63
CA GLU A 378 8.08 -1.74 -8.67
C GLU A 378 7.27 -0.44 -8.81
N ALA A 379 7.84 0.72 -8.44
CA ALA A 379 7.18 2.01 -8.61
C ALA A 379 6.84 2.26 -10.09
N PRO A 380 5.70 2.88 -10.43
CA PRO A 380 5.41 3.24 -11.80
C PRO A 380 6.39 4.30 -12.32
N GLY A 381 6.52 4.38 -13.65
CA GLY A 381 7.35 5.36 -14.32
C GLY A 381 8.67 4.82 -14.89
N ARG A 382 9.24 5.61 -15.80
CA ARG A 382 10.37 5.17 -16.63
C ARG A 382 11.70 5.32 -15.90
N VAL A 383 12.56 4.31 -16.05
CA VAL A 383 13.98 4.42 -15.68
C VAL A 383 14.73 5.25 -16.73
N ILE A 384 15.35 6.34 -16.28
CA ILE A 384 16.14 7.27 -17.08
C ILE A 384 17.61 7.12 -16.69
N THR A 385 18.53 7.18 -17.65
CA THR A 385 19.97 7.21 -17.37
C THR A 385 20.49 8.62 -17.52
N MET A 386 21.05 9.19 -16.45
CA MET A 386 21.66 10.52 -16.43
C MET A 386 23.09 10.39 -15.91
N ASN A 387 24.08 10.83 -16.68
CA ASN A 387 25.51 10.75 -16.34
C ASN A 387 25.96 9.33 -15.91
N GLY A 388 25.42 8.28 -16.55
CA GLY A 388 25.75 6.88 -16.25
C GLY A 388 25.08 6.31 -14.99
N LYS A 389 24.30 7.12 -14.25
CA LYS A 389 23.49 6.67 -13.12
C LYS A 389 22.03 6.50 -13.53
N LYS A 390 21.34 5.53 -12.92
CA LYS A 390 19.92 5.28 -13.13
C LYS A 390 19.08 6.15 -12.19
N TYR A 391 18.01 6.71 -12.72
CA TYR A 391 17.01 7.51 -12.01
C TYR A 391 15.61 7.06 -12.41
N LYS A 392 14.61 7.36 -11.59
CA LYS A 392 13.18 7.26 -11.93
C LYS A 392 12.52 8.62 -11.91
N GLN A 393 11.50 8.79 -12.75
CA GLN A 393 10.67 9.99 -12.77
C GLN A 393 9.82 10.04 -11.49
N TYR A 394 9.78 11.19 -10.81
CA TYR A 394 9.00 11.39 -9.60
C TYR A 394 8.32 12.76 -9.63
N ARG A 395 7.00 12.83 -9.40
CA ARG A 395 6.26 14.09 -9.46
C ARG A 395 5.21 14.20 -8.36
N GLY A 396 4.93 15.43 -7.93
CA GLY A 396 3.92 15.68 -6.91
C GLY A 396 2.55 15.79 -7.51
N MET A 397 1.52 15.34 -6.79
CA MET A 397 0.13 15.46 -7.25
C MET A 397 -0.28 16.93 -7.49
N GLY A 398 0.42 17.89 -6.88
CA GLY A 398 0.25 19.32 -7.13
C GLY A 398 1.06 19.91 -8.29
N SER A 399 1.85 19.10 -9.01
CA SER A 399 2.61 19.55 -10.16
C SER A 399 1.70 19.76 -11.37
N VAL A 400 2.14 20.60 -12.31
CA VAL A 400 1.39 20.87 -13.55
C VAL A 400 1.13 19.58 -14.36
N GLY A 401 2.11 18.68 -14.41
CA GLY A 401 1.97 17.43 -15.15
C GLY A 401 0.99 16.45 -14.49
N ALA A 402 0.98 16.36 -13.16
CA ALA A 402 0.00 15.53 -12.45
C ALA A 402 -1.41 16.13 -12.52
N MET A 403 -1.56 17.45 -12.36
CA MET A 403 -2.86 18.15 -12.48
C MET A 403 -3.48 17.97 -13.88
N LYS A 404 -2.68 18.05 -14.95
CA LYS A 404 -3.14 17.83 -16.33
C LYS A 404 -3.56 16.40 -16.64
N SER A 405 -3.08 15.42 -15.87
CA SER A 405 -3.43 14.02 -16.04
C SER A 405 -4.65 13.59 -15.22
N GLY A 406 -5.25 14.48 -14.41
CA GLY A 406 -6.39 14.16 -13.53
C GLY A 406 -6.21 14.58 -12.06
N GLY A 407 -5.03 15.06 -11.66
CA GLY A 407 -4.75 15.48 -10.27
C GLY A 407 -5.37 16.83 -9.84
N GLY A 408 -5.98 17.58 -10.78
CA GLY A 408 -6.48 18.95 -10.55
C GLY A 408 -7.53 19.07 -9.44
N ASP A 409 -8.49 18.13 -9.39
CA ASP A 409 -9.63 18.19 -8.46
C ASP A 409 -9.21 18.13 -6.99
N ARG A 410 -7.99 17.63 -6.70
CA ARG A 410 -7.44 17.55 -5.32
C ARG A 410 -7.32 18.94 -4.69
N TYR A 411 -7.18 19.97 -5.52
CA TYR A 411 -6.98 21.36 -5.13
C TYR A 411 -8.25 22.21 -5.30
N LEU A 412 -9.43 21.57 -5.46
CA LEU A 412 -10.74 22.22 -5.56
C LEU A 412 -10.81 23.29 -6.65
N LYS A 413 -10.26 22.99 -7.83
CA LYS A 413 -10.34 23.82 -9.03
C LYS A 413 -11.06 23.06 -10.13
N ASP A 414 -12.16 23.61 -10.62
CA ASP A 414 -12.87 23.06 -11.77
C ASP A 414 -12.01 23.18 -13.04
N ALA A 415 -11.97 22.13 -13.83
CA ALA A 415 -11.26 22.09 -15.10
C ALA A 415 -12.04 22.84 -16.20
N ASP A 416 -12.17 24.16 -16.09
CA ASP A 416 -12.60 24.98 -17.23
C ASP A 416 -11.43 25.19 -18.20
N GLU A 417 -11.68 24.92 -19.49
CA GLU A 417 -10.70 25.04 -20.58
C GLU A 417 -10.20 26.49 -20.72
N GLY A 418 -9.12 26.84 -20.03
CA GLY A 418 -8.41 28.11 -20.22
C GLY A 418 -7.80 28.76 -18.99
N GLU A 419 -7.98 28.24 -17.78
CA GLU A 419 -7.38 28.84 -16.58
C GLU A 419 -5.91 28.39 -16.34
N GLU A 420 -5.05 29.33 -15.95
CA GLU A 420 -3.68 29.05 -15.51
C GLU A 420 -3.70 28.33 -14.15
N PHE A 421 -3.25 27.06 -14.12
CA PHE A 421 -3.03 26.34 -12.87
C PHE A 421 -2.01 27.08 -11.99
N VAL A 422 -2.29 27.17 -10.69
CA VAL A 422 -1.30 27.56 -9.67
C VAL A 422 -0.79 26.27 -9.03
N PRO A 423 0.38 25.76 -9.42
CA PRO A 423 0.87 24.46 -8.96
C PRO A 423 1.35 24.52 -7.50
N GLU A 424 1.00 23.48 -6.74
CA GLU A 424 1.43 23.27 -5.35
C GLU A 424 2.42 22.08 -5.23
N GLY A 425 3.05 21.70 -6.35
CA GLY A 425 4.12 20.70 -6.37
C GLY A 425 5.05 20.79 -7.57
N VAL A 426 6.13 20.01 -7.53
CA VAL A 426 7.20 19.99 -8.53
C VAL A 426 7.37 18.61 -9.19
N GLU A 427 8.07 18.58 -10.32
CA GLU A 427 8.54 17.34 -10.97
C GLU A 427 10.05 17.22 -10.80
N ALA A 428 10.51 16.01 -10.48
CA ALA A 428 11.89 15.70 -10.19
C ALA A 428 12.28 14.30 -10.75
N ALA A 429 13.55 13.96 -10.61
CA ALA A 429 14.03 12.61 -10.81
C ALA A 429 14.66 12.13 -9.50
N THR A 430 14.33 10.91 -9.07
CA THR A 430 14.88 10.28 -7.88
C THR A 430 15.89 9.19 -8.28
N PRO A 431 16.99 8.99 -7.54
CA PRO A 431 17.90 7.88 -7.81
C PRO A 431 17.19 6.52 -7.84
N TYR A 432 17.63 5.60 -8.70
CA TYR A 432 17.14 4.22 -8.67
C TYR A 432 17.66 3.49 -7.43
N LYS A 433 16.76 2.89 -6.66
CA LYS A 433 17.06 2.31 -5.34
C LYS A 433 17.16 0.78 -5.31
N GLY A 434 16.74 0.09 -6.37
CA GLY A 434 16.61 -1.37 -6.36
C GLY A 434 15.18 -1.78 -6.02
N THR A 435 15.01 -2.96 -5.41
CA THR A 435 13.68 -3.50 -5.11
C THR A 435 13.07 -2.85 -3.88
N LEU A 436 11.74 -2.79 -3.86
CA LEU A 436 10.94 -2.27 -2.75
C LEU A 436 11.19 -3.06 -1.46
N ALA A 437 11.29 -4.39 -1.55
CA ALA A 437 11.57 -5.26 -0.41
C ALA A 437 12.89 -4.90 0.29
N SER A 438 13.94 -4.57 -0.47
CA SER A 438 15.24 -4.15 0.10
C SER A 438 15.12 -2.83 0.86
N GLU A 439 14.39 -1.85 0.30
CA GLU A 439 14.18 -0.55 0.94
C GLU A 439 13.31 -0.67 2.20
N LEU A 440 12.28 -1.53 2.18
CA LEU A 440 11.45 -1.83 3.35
C LEU A 440 12.25 -2.51 4.45
N HIS A 441 13.08 -3.50 4.12
CA HIS A 441 13.92 -4.19 5.12
C HIS A 441 14.81 -3.20 5.89
N GLN A 442 15.43 -2.24 5.20
CA GLN A 442 16.24 -1.20 5.84
C GLN A 442 15.41 -0.25 6.71
N LEU A 443 14.21 0.12 6.24
CA LEU A 443 13.31 1.02 6.94
C LEU A 443 12.80 0.38 8.23
N VAL A 444 12.29 -0.85 8.14
CA VAL A 444 11.78 -1.69 9.23
C VAL A 444 12.88 -1.97 10.26
N GLY A 445 14.07 -2.40 9.84
CA GLY A 445 15.20 -2.66 10.75
C GLY A 445 15.66 -1.40 11.51
N GLY A 446 15.58 -0.22 10.87
CA GLY A 446 15.82 1.06 11.54
C GLY A 446 14.76 1.42 12.59
N MET A 447 13.49 1.11 12.31
CA MET A 447 12.39 1.29 13.27
C MET A 447 12.54 0.34 14.47
N GLN A 448 12.81 -0.93 14.23
CA GLN A 448 13.11 -1.94 15.26
C GLN A 448 14.29 -1.53 16.14
N SER A 449 15.36 -1.01 15.54
CA SER A 449 16.49 -0.45 16.29
C SER A 449 16.06 0.69 17.21
N GLY A 450 15.21 1.60 16.72
CA GLY A 450 14.61 2.68 17.51
C GLY A 450 13.77 2.16 18.69
N MET A 451 12.97 1.11 18.48
CA MET A 451 12.22 0.44 19.54
C MET A 451 13.15 -0.21 20.58
N GLY A 452 14.26 -0.81 20.13
CA GLY A 452 15.32 -1.33 20.99
C GLY A 452 15.93 -0.27 21.91
N TYR A 453 16.21 0.94 21.39
CA TYR A 453 16.71 2.07 22.20
C TYR A 453 15.71 2.61 23.23
N VAL A 454 14.42 2.55 22.95
CA VAL A 454 13.34 2.95 23.88
C VAL A 454 12.93 1.79 24.82
N GLY A 455 13.33 0.56 24.48
CA GLY A 455 13.02 -0.65 25.22
C GLY A 455 11.55 -1.04 25.16
N ALA A 456 10.96 -1.04 23.96
CA ALA A 456 9.56 -1.39 23.74
C ALA A 456 9.42 -2.60 22.82
N GLU A 457 8.56 -3.55 23.20
CA GLU A 457 8.29 -4.79 22.46
C GLU A 457 7.24 -4.64 21.36
N THR A 458 6.31 -3.71 21.50
CA THR A 458 5.23 -3.47 20.55
C THR A 458 5.07 -1.99 20.26
N LEU A 459 4.48 -1.63 19.12
CA LEU A 459 4.20 -0.23 18.79
C LEU A 459 3.36 0.51 19.86
N PRO A 460 2.27 -0.08 20.43
CA PRO A 460 1.56 0.56 21.55
C PRO A 460 2.45 0.78 22.77
N GLY A 461 3.29 -0.19 23.12
CA GLY A 461 4.27 -0.05 24.22
C GLY A 461 5.31 1.03 23.92
N PHE A 462 5.71 1.16 22.65
CA PHE A 462 6.65 2.18 22.20
C PHE A 462 6.06 3.58 22.33
N LYS A 463 4.82 3.82 21.86
CA LYS A 463 4.10 5.09 22.02
C LYS A 463 4.00 5.54 23.48
N GLN A 464 3.75 4.59 24.40
CA GLN A 464 3.63 4.90 25.83
C GLN A 464 4.97 5.25 26.50
N ARG A 465 6.08 4.67 26.01
CA ARG A 465 7.40 4.79 26.64
C ARG A 465 8.28 5.88 26.03
N ALA A 466 8.06 6.20 24.76
CA ALA A 466 8.90 7.13 24.03
C ALA A 466 8.83 8.53 24.66
N GLU A 467 10.01 9.12 24.85
CA GLU A 467 10.15 10.52 25.28
C GLU A 467 10.99 11.27 24.25
N PHE A 468 10.57 12.48 23.90
CA PHE A 468 11.35 13.35 23.03
C PHE A 468 12.29 14.27 23.81
N VAL A 469 13.43 14.57 23.21
CA VAL A 469 14.29 15.69 23.59
C VAL A 469 14.39 16.65 22.40
N ARG A 470 14.19 17.95 22.66
CA ARG A 470 14.38 18.96 21.62
C ARG A 470 15.87 19.20 21.39
N VAL A 471 16.23 19.39 20.13
CA VAL A 471 17.59 19.75 19.72
C VAL A 471 17.62 21.13 19.10
N SER A 472 18.79 21.78 19.18
CA SER A 472 19.05 23.01 18.43
C SER A 472 19.56 22.65 17.03
N SER A 473 19.67 23.64 16.13
CA SER A 473 20.28 23.43 14.81
C SER A 473 21.71 22.87 14.88
N ALA A 474 22.46 23.17 15.96
CA ALA A 474 23.78 22.56 16.18
C ALA A 474 23.67 21.07 16.54
N GLY A 475 22.65 20.68 17.33
CA GLY A 475 22.36 19.28 17.64
C GLY A 475 21.85 18.51 16.43
N GLN A 476 21.09 19.16 15.53
CA GLN A 476 20.74 18.57 14.24
C GLN A 476 22.00 18.27 13.41
N THR A 477 22.92 19.23 13.32
CA THR A 477 24.19 19.03 12.59
C THR A 477 25.03 17.90 13.22
N GLU A 478 25.07 17.82 14.55
CA GLU A 478 25.73 16.73 15.29
C GLU A 478 25.12 15.35 15.00
N GLY A 479 23.80 15.29 14.78
CA GLY A 479 23.07 14.04 14.53
C GLY A 479 23.42 13.36 13.20
N HIS A 480 24.00 14.09 12.24
CA HIS A 480 24.48 13.55 10.97
C HIS A 480 26.00 13.27 11.05
N PRO A 481 26.55 12.33 10.25
CA PRO A 481 27.99 12.19 10.09
C PRO A 481 28.64 13.54 9.71
N HIS A 482 29.59 13.98 10.52
CA HIS A 482 30.29 15.25 10.37
C HIS A 482 31.81 15.02 10.50
N ASP A 483 32.59 15.97 9.98
CA ASP A 483 34.06 15.97 10.01
C ASP A 483 34.75 14.76 9.32
N VAL A 484 34.05 14.08 8.40
CA VAL A 484 34.58 12.94 7.63
C VAL A 484 34.18 13.01 6.15
N MET A 485 34.96 12.35 5.30
CA MET A 485 34.60 12.10 3.90
C MET A 485 34.00 10.70 3.80
N ILE A 486 32.72 10.61 3.42
CA ILE A 486 32.04 9.34 3.21
C ILE A 486 32.62 8.68 1.95
N THR A 487 33.15 7.48 2.09
CA THR A 487 33.72 6.71 0.97
C THR A 487 32.68 5.81 0.31
N ASP A 488 31.78 5.26 1.12
CA ASP A 488 30.73 4.34 0.73
C ASP A 488 29.45 4.73 1.48
N GLU A 489 28.38 5.03 0.75
CA GLU A 489 27.08 5.35 1.34
C GLU A 489 26.39 4.07 1.82
N ALA A 490 25.76 4.13 2.99
CA ALA A 490 24.95 3.04 3.50
C ALA A 490 23.56 3.07 2.82
N PRO A 491 22.92 1.91 2.57
CA PRO A 491 21.60 1.87 1.93
C PRO A 491 20.53 2.71 2.64
N ASN A 492 20.64 2.87 3.96
CA ASN A 492 19.69 3.56 4.82
C ASN A 492 20.04 5.03 5.11
N TYR A 493 21.14 5.56 4.54
CA TYR A 493 21.57 6.93 4.81
C TYR A 493 22.26 7.57 3.59
N SER A 494 21.69 8.69 3.12
CA SER A 494 22.34 9.58 2.15
C SER A 494 22.37 11.01 2.69
N PRO A 495 23.53 11.68 2.69
CA PRO A 495 23.70 13.06 3.13
C PRO A 495 23.34 14.02 1.99
N GLU A 496 22.05 14.27 1.77
CA GLU A 496 21.60 15.40 0.92
C GLU A 496 20.91 16.47 1.75
#